data_AF-A0A2H4X671-F1
#
_entry.id   AF-A0A2H4X671-F1
#
_cell.length_a   1.000
_cell.length_b   1.000
_cell.length_c   1.000
_cell.angle_alpha   90.00
_cell.angle_beta   90.00
_cell.angle_gamma   90.00
#
_symmetry.space_group_name_H-M   'P 1'
#
loop_
_entity.id
_entity.type
_entity.pdbx_description
1 polymer ?
#
loop_
_entity_poly.entity_id
_entity_poly.type
_entity_poly.pdbx_seq_one_letter_code
_entity_poly.pdbx_strand_id
1 'polypeptide(L)'
;LTMFSVLGIFLTSFVLSVFIKFRNTPIVKATNRELSYLLLFSLLCCFSSSLFFIGEPEDWTCRLRQPAFGISFVLCISCILVKTNRILLVFEAKIPTSFQRKWWGLNLQFLLVFLCTFVQIVTCIIWLYTSPPQAAKNHEDEIIFVICNEGSLMALGFLISYICLLAGICFFFAFKARKLPENFNEAKFITFSMLIFFIVWISFIPAYVSTYGKYVSAVEIIAILASSFGLLACIFFNKVYIILFKPSR
;
A
#
# COMPACT_ATOMS: atom_id res chain seq x y z
N LEU A 1 -14.44 -10.15 7.62
CA LEU A 1 -13.50 -9.08 7.24
C LEU A 1 -12.68 -8.59 8.44
N THR A 2 -13.33 -8.19 9.54
CA THR A 2 -12.65 -7.77 10.79
C THR A 2 -11.55 -8.73 11.27
N MET A 3 -11.84 -10.04 11.32
CA MET A 3 -10.84 -11.04 11.72
C MET A 3 -9.59 -11.03 10.83
N PHE A 4 -9.77 -10.86 9.51
CA PHE A 4 -8.65 -10.77 8.57
C PHE A 4 -7.88 -9.46 8.74
N SER A 5 -8.56 -8.33 8.97
CA SER A 5 -7.91 -7.05 9.27
C SER A 5 -7.05 -7.13 10.54
N VAL A 6 -7.60 -7.67 11.63
CA VAL A 6 -6.90 -7.85 12.91
C VAL A 6 -5.72 -8.82 12.76
N LEU A 7 -5.91 -9.93 12.03
CA LEU A 7 -4.83 -10.86 11.72
C LEU A 7 -3.71 -10.17 10.93
N GLY A 8 -4.05 -9.34 9.95
CA GLY A 8 -3.09 -8.55 9.17
C GLY A 8 -2.29 -7.57 10.03
N ILE A 9 -2.95 -6.87 10.95
CA ILE A 9 -2.29 -5.99 11.93
C ILE A 9 -1.31 -6.80 12.80
N PHE A 10 -1.76 -7.93 13.35
CA PHE A 10 -0.93 -8.79 14.20
C PHE A 10 0.30 -9.33 13.45
N LEU A 11 0.10 -9.89 12.25
CA LEU A 11 1.19 -10.42 11.43
C LEU A 11 2.18 -9.32 11.04
N THR A 12 1.70 -8.15 10.62
CA THR A 12 2.59 -7.04 10.24
C THR A 12 3.38 -6.52 11.44
N SER A 13 2.74 -6.44 12.62
CA SER A 13 3.40 -6.05 13.88
C SER A 13 4.46 -7.07 14.31
N PHE A 14 4.18 -8.36 14.13
CA PHE A 14 5.15 -9.43 14.34
C PHE A 14 6.36 -9.29 13.41
N VAL A 15 6.13 -9.12 12.10
CA VAL A 15 7.21 -8.91 11.12
C VAL A 15 8.04 -7.67 11.46
N LEU A 16 7.40 -6.56 11.82
CA LEU A 16 8.08 -5.34 12.25
C LEU A 16 8.95 -5.58 13.49
N SER A 17 8.42 -6.29 14.49
CA SER A 17 9.14 -6.65 15.71
C SER A 17 10.38 -7.51 15.41
N VAL A 18 10.26 -8.48 14.51
CA VAL A 18 11.39 -9.29 14.03
C VAL A 18 12.45 -8.40 13.36
N PHE A 19 12.05 -7.50 12.45
CA PHE A 19 12.98 -6.61 11.76
C PHE A 19 13.67 -5.60 12.70
N ILE A 20 13.01 -5.18 13.79
CA ILE A 20 13.62 -4.34 14.83
C ILE A 20 14.61 -5.16 15.66
N LYS A 21 14.21 -6.35 16.14
CA LYS A 21 15.06 -7.22 16.97
C LYS A 21 16.32 -7.67 16.22
N PHE A 22 16.19 -8.02 14.94
CA PHE A 22 17.29 -8.50 14.10
C PHE A 22 17.88 -7.39 13.20
N ARG A 23 17.74 -6.11 13.58
CA ARG A 23 18.20 -4.95 12.78
C ARG A 23 19.69 -4.98 12.41
N ASN A 24 20.50 -5.71 13.18
CA ASN A 24 21.95 -5.79 12.98
C ASN A 24 22.39 -6.90 12.01
N THR A 25 21.47 -7.78 11.60
CA THR A 25 21.76 -8.87 10.66
C THR A 25 22.04 -8.34 9.25
N PRO A 26 22.93 -9.00 8.47
CA PRO A 26 23.29 -8.54 7.12
C PRO A 26 22.07 -8.48 6.18
N ILE A 27 21.11 -9.40 6.34
CA ILE A 27 19.87 -9.46 5.55
C ILE A 27 19.06 -8.17 5.70
N VAL A 28 18.83 -7.71 6.94
CA VAL A 28 18.06 -6.48 7.20
C VAL A 28 18.83 -5.24 6.76
N LYS A 29 20.17 -5.21 6.95
CA LYS A 29 21.01 -4.09 6.51
C LYS A 29 21.03 -3.93 4.98
N ALA A 30 21.11 -5.02 4.23
CA ALA A 30 21.14 -5.00 2.76
C ALA A 30 19.81 -4.51 2.15
N THR A 31 18.69 -4.77 2.84
CA THR A 31 17.32 -4.54 2.35
C THR A 31 16.86 -3.06 2.42
N ASN A 32 17.73 -2.14 2.86
CA ASN A 32 17.36 -0.77 3.22
C ASN A 32 16.27 -0.74 4.31
N ARG A 33 16.75 -0.84 5.55
CA ARG A 33 15.92 -1.00 6.75
C ARG A 33 14.86 0.09 6.90
N GLU A 34 15.21 1.34 6.58
CA GLU A 34 14.35 2.50 6.84
C GLU A 34 13.12 2.50 5.93
N LEU A 35 13.29 2.24 4.62
CA LEU A 35 12.16 2.04 3.71
C LEU A 35 11.33 0.79 4.05
N SER A 36 11.98 -0.26 4.57
CA SER A 36 11.26 -1.47 4.97
C SER A 36 10.41 -1.25 6.23
N TYR A 37 10.88 -0.44 7.18
CA TYR A 37 10.09 0.01 8.32
C TYR A 37 8.92 0.89 7.88
N LEU A 38 9.15 1.84 6.97
CA LEU A 38 8.09 2.69 6.44
C LEU A 38 7.02 1.88 5.69
N LEU A 39 7.43 0.86 4.91
CA LEU A 39 6.52 -0.05 4.22
C LEU A 39 5.70 -0.93 5.20
N LEU A 40 6.30 -1.43 6.27
CA LEU A 40 5.58 -2.18 7.30
C LEU A 40 4.61 -1.29 8.08
N PHE A 41 5.01 -0.05 8.38
CA PHE A 41 4.13 0.94 8.97
C PHE A 41 2.94 1.28 8.05
N SER A 42 3.18 1.50 6.76
CA SER A 42 2.08 1.74 5.81
C SER A 42 1.14 0.55 5.71
N LEU A 43 1.65 -0.69 5.75
CA LEU A 43 0.80 -1.89 5.78
C LEU A 43 -0.04 -1.98 7.05
N LEU A 44 0.50 -1.62 8.22
CA LEU A 44 -0.30 -1.51 9.45
C LEU A 44 -1.44 -0.50 9.28
N CYS A 45 -1.15 0.66 8.67
CA CYS A 45 -2.17 1.65 8.37
C CYS A 45 -3.20 1.13 7.36
N CYS A 46 -2.81 0.37 6.33
CA CYS A 46 -3.73 -0.26 5.37
C CYS A 46 -4.67 -1.29 6.03
N PHE A 47 -4.14 -2.16 6.89
CA PHE A 47 -4.99 -3.11 7.62
C PHE A 47 -5.92 -2.39 8.60
N SER A 48 -5.43 -1.35 9.26
CA SER A 48 -6.24 -0.53 10.17
C SER A 48 -7.31 0.27 9.42
N SER A 49 -7.00 0.80 8.23
CA SER A 49 -7.95 1.61 7.46
C SER A 49 -9.17 0.81 7.05
N SER A 50 -9.02 -0.49 6.80
CA SER A 50 -10.14 -1.39 6.51
C SER A 50 -11.17 -1.48 7.63
N LEU A 51 -10.79 -1.19 8.88
CA LEU A 51 -11.71 -1.19 10.02
C LEU A 51 -12.67 0.00 9.99
N PHE A 52 -12.28 1.14 9.39
CA PHE A 52 -13.17 2.31 9.25
C PHE A 52 -14.33 2.06 8.28
N PHE A 53 -14.24 1.02 7.44
CA PHE A 53 -15.32 0.61 6.55
C PHE A 53 -16.28 -0.38 7.21
N ILE A 54 -16.00 -0.83 8.44
CA ILE A 54 -16.79 -1.83 9.17
C ILE A 54 -17.53 -1.16 10.32
N GLY A 55 -18.84 -1.37 10.39
CA GLY A 55 -19.69 -0.84 11.45
C GLY A 55 -20.83 0.01 10.89
N GLU A 56 -21.59 0.63 11.79
CA GLU A 56 -22.60 1.61 11.39
C GLU A 56 -21.89 2.91 10.96
N PRO A 57 -22.17 3.44 9.76
CA PRO A 57 -21.48 4.61 9.24
C PRO A 57 -21.91 5.87 9.99
N GLU A 58 -20.96 6.45 10.72
CA GLU A 58 -21.06 7.78 11.32
C GLU A 58 -20.31 8.81 10.47
N ASP A 59 -20.67 10.09 10.57
CA ASP A 59 -20.05 11.16 9.78
C ASP A 59 -18.53 11.18 9.85
N TRP A 60 -17.95 10.94 11.04
CA TRP A 60 -16.50 10.91 11.20
C TRP A 60 -15.87 9.70 10.52
N THR A 61 -16.51 8.52 10.57
CA THR A 61 -16.04 7.31 9.87
C THR A 61 -16.06 7.51 8.36
N CYS A 62 -17.12 8.14 7.83
CA CYS A 62 -17.25 8.45 6.40
C CYS A 62 -16.13 9.39 5.93
N ARG A 63 -15.79 10.41 6.73
CA ARG A 63 -14.70 11.35 6.41
C ARG A 63 -13.31 10.72 6.48
N LEU A 64 -13.12 9.70 7.32
CA LEU A 64 -11.80 9.07 7.50
C LEU A 64 -11.55 7.89 6.57
N ARG A 65 -12.58 7.13 6.16
CA ARG A 65 -12.40 5.86 5.44
C ARG A 65 -11.57 5.99 4.17
N GLN A 66 -11.93 6.92 3.27
CA GLN A 66 -11.27 7.08 1.97
C GLN A 66 -9.88 7.73 2.10
N PRO A 67 -9.69 8.81 2.91
CA PRO A 67 -8.35 9.35 3.14
C PRO A 67 -7.40 8.36 3.81
N ALA A 68 -7.85 7.64 4.84
CA ALA A 68 -7.02 6.66 5.54
C ALA A 68 -6.59 5.53 4.59
N PHE A 69 -7.51 5.02 3.78
CA PHE A 69 -7.20 4.05 2.72
C PHE A 69 -6.20 4.63 1.70
N GLY A 70 -6.53 5.75 1.08
CA GLY A 70 -5.76 6.29 -0.04
C GLY A 70 -4.35 6.70 0.36
N ILE A 71 -4.18 7.40 1.48
CA ILE A 71 -2.87 7.83 1.97
C ILE A 71 -2.01 6.62 2.33
N SER A 72 -2.56 5.61 3.00
CA SER A 72 -1.83 4.40 3.39
C SER A 72 -1.37 3.60 2.17
N PHE A 73 -2.24 3.45 1.16
CA PHE A 73 -1.91 2.76 -0.08
C PHE A 73 -0.85 3.50 -0.90
N VAL A 74 -0.99 4.82 -1.07
CA VAL A 74 0.01 5.62 -1.78
C VAL A 74 1.36 5.53 -1.07
N LEU A 75 1.40 5.67 0.25
CA LEU A 75 2.63 5.52 1.03
C LEU A 75 3.29 4.15 0.79
N CYS A 76 2.50 3.08 0.79
CA CYS A 76 2.94 1.72 0.53
C CYS A 76 3.53 1.56 -0.87
N ILE A 77 2.82 2.00 -1.91
CA ILE A 77 3.26 1.89 -3.30
C ILE A 77 4.48 2.78 -3.56
N SER A 78 4.53 3.99 -3.00
CA SER A 78 5.69 4.87 -3.10
C SER A 78 6.94 4.24 -2.49
N CYS A 79 6.83 3.58 -1.34
CA CYS A 79 7.94 2.83 -0.75
C CYS A 79 8.45 1.73 -1.69
N ILE A 80 7.54 0.95 -2.29
CA ILE A 80 7.90 -0.12 -3.23
C ILE A 80 8.52 0.46 -4.50
N LEU A 81 7.97 1.55 -5.03
CA LEU A 81 8.47 2.22 -6.24
C LEU A 81 9.90 2.72 -6.03
N VAL A 82 10.15 3.46 -4.95
CA VAL A 82 11.49 3.98 -4.63
C VAL A 82 12.47 2.85 -4.37
N LYS A 83 12.04 1.79 -3.66
CA LYS A 83 12.85 0.61 -3.42
C LYS A 83 13.23 -0.11 -4.72
N THR A 84 12.28 -0.29 -5.62
CA THR A 84 12.47 -0.95 -6.93
C THR A 84 13.37 -0.12 -7.84
N ASN A 85 13.16 1.20 -7.90
CA ASN A 85 13.97 2.11 -8.67
C ASN A 85 15.43 2.10 -8.19
N ARG A 86 15.66 2.10 -6.87
CA ARG A 86 17.00 1.92 -6.29
C ARG A 86 17.66 0.63 -6.77
N ILE A 87 16.95 -0.50 -6.69
CA ILE A 87 17.48 -1.80 -7.13
C ILE A 87 17.88 -1.71 -8.62
N LEU A 88 16.99 -1.19 -9.48
CA LEU A 88 17.27 -1.03 -10.90
C LEU A 88 18.50 -0.17 -11.19
N LEU A 89 18.64 0.98 -10.53
CA LEU A 89 19.78 1.87 -10.76
C LEU A 89 21.11 1.23 -10.36
N VAL A 90 21.13 0.49 -9.24
CA VAL A 90 22.32 -0.24 -8.79
C VAL A 90 22.78 -1.25 -9.85
N PHE A 91 21.85 -2.01 -10.43
CA PHE A 91 22.20 -3.08 -11.36
C PHE A 91 22.36 -2.64 -12.82
N GLU A 92 21.66 -1.61 -13.28
CA GLU A 92 21.84 -1.07 -14.63
C GLU A 92 23.11 -0.20 -14.75
N ALA A 93 23.95 -0.16 -13.71
CA ALA A 93 25.15 0.68 -13.62
C ALA A 93 24.89 2.18 -13.92
N LYS A 94 23.62 2.61 -13.82
CA LYS A 94 23.19 4.00 -14.02
C LYS A 94 23.51 4.89 -12.83
N ILE A 95 24.15 4.37 -11.77
CA ILE A 95 24.66 5.17 -10.65
C ILE A 95 25.91 5.91 -11.12
N PRO A 96 25.87 7.24 -11.29
CA PRO A 96 27.05 7.98 -11.70
C PRO A 96 28.05 8.07 -10.54
N THR A 97 29.29 8.40 -10.92
CA THR A 97 30.47 8.63 -10.08
C THR A 97 30.16 9.40 -8.78
N SER A 98 30.78 8.95 -7.68
CA SER A 98 30.84 9.42 -6.27
C SER A 98 29.78 10.40 -5.72
N PHE A 99 29.50 11.53 -6.37
CA PHE A 99 28.58 12.57 -5.91
C PHE A 99 27.11 12.16 -6.02
N GLN A 100 26.69 11.57 -7.15
CA GLN A 100 25.32 11.09 -7.31
C GLN A 100 25.01 9.87 -6.42
N ARG A 101 26.00 9.04 -6.12
CA ARG A 101 25.87 7.95 -5.13
C ARG A 101 25.59 8.47 -3.71
N LYS A 102 26.14 9.64 -3.35
CA LYS A 102 25.90 10.33 -2.08
C LYS A 102 24.53 11.02 -2.05
N TRP A 103 24.09 11.56 -3.20
CA TRP A 103 22.80 12.24 -3.36
C TRP A 103 21.61 11.27 -3.45
N TRP A 104 21.78 10.09 -4.07
CA TRP A 104 20.87 8.93 -3.97
C TRP A 104 20.87 8.24 -2.58
N GLY A 105 21.34 8.97 -1.56
CA GLY A 105 21.31 8.58 -0.17
C GLY A 105 19.88 8.47 0.38
N LEU A 106 19.81 8.16 1.67
CA LEU A 106 18.56 7.93 2.40
C LEU A 106 17.57 9.11 2.23
N ASN A 107 18.07 10.35 2.30
CA ASN A 107 17.25 11.56 2.26
C ASN A 107 16.46 11.71 0.95
N LEU A 108 17.06 11.42 -0.21
CA LEU A 108 16.35 11.53 -1.48
C LEU A 108 15.24 10.49 -1.61
N GLN A 109 15.45 9.28 -1.10
CA GLN A 109 14.45 8.23 -1.12
C GLN A 109 13.23 8.60 -0.28
N PHE A 110 13.44 9.12 0.93
CA PHE A 110 12.36 9.62 1.77
C PHE A 110 11.67 10.84 1.17
N LEU A 111 12.42 11.75 0.55
CA LEU A 111 11.84 12.89 -0.17
C LEU A 111 10.92 12.44 -1.31
N LEU A 112 11.33 11.45 -2.11
CA LEU A 112 10.49 10.92 -3.19
C LEU A 112 9.22 10.26 -2.66
N VAL A 113 9.33 9.45 -1.60
CA VAL A 113 8.14 8.85 -0.95
C VAL A 113 7.21 9.93 -0.41
N PHE A 114 7.78 10.94 0.26
CA PHE A 114 7.04 12.06 0.81
C PHE A 114 6.31 12.85 -0.28
N LEU A 115 6.99 13.20 -1.39
CA LEU A 115 6.38 13.95 -2.50
C LEU A 115 5.20 13.20 -3.11
N CYS A 116 5.33 11.90 -3.37
CA CYS A 116 4.22 11.09 -3.87
C CYS A 116 3.04 11.05 -2.87
N THR A 117 3.33 10.84 -1.58
CA THR A 117 2.29 10.78 -0.55
C THR A 117 1.63 12.14 -0.32
N PHE A 118 2.40 13.23 -0.44
CA PHE A 118 1.94 14.60 -0.25
C PHE A 118 0.87 14.98 -1.29
N VAL A 119 1.03 14.55 -2.54
CA VAL A 119 -0.01 14.75 -3.58
C VAL A 119 -1.34 14.14 -3.12
N GLN A 120 -1.33 12.92 -2.61
CA GLN A 120 -2.55 12.25 -2.13
C GLN A 120 -3.14 12.96 -0.90
N ILE A 121 -2.30 13.42 0.03
CA ILE A 121 -2.74 14.18 1.21
C ILE A 121 -3.46 15.47 0.79
N VAL A 122 -2.87 16.22 -0.14
CA VAL A 122 -3.48 17.47 -0.66
C VAL A 122 -4.82 17.17 -1.34
N THR A 123 -4.91 16.12 -2.17
CA THR A 123 -6.16 15.69 -2.79
C THR A 123 -7.23 15.37 -1.73
N CYS A 124 -6.88 14.64 -0.67
CA CYS A 124 -7.80 14.34 0.42
C CYS A 124 -8.25 15.60 1.18
N ILE A 125 -7.35 16.55 1.46
CA ILE A 125 -7.69 17.81 2.14
C ILE A 125 -8.66 18.64 1.30
N ILE A 126 -8.37 18.80 0.00
CA ILE A 126 -9.24 19.54 -0.93
C ILE A 126 -10.62 18.87 -0.98
N TRP A 127 -10.68 17.53 -1.06
CA TRP A 127 -11.95 16.80 -1.08
C TRP A 127 -12.73 17.02 0.21
N LEU A 128 -12.11 16.85 1.39
CA LEU A 128 -12.77 17.07 2.68
C LEU A 128 -13.26 18.51 2.87
N TYR A 129 -12.57 19.51 2.30
CA TYR A 129 -12.99 20.91 2.38
C TYR A 129 -14.14 21.24 1.44
N THR A 130 -14.10 20.73 0.21
CA THR A 130 -15.07 21.08 -0.85
C THR A 130 -16.34 20.23 -0.83
N SER A 131 -16.23 18.95 -0.46
CA SER A 131 -17.34 17.99 -0.48
C SER A 131 -17.09 16.87 0.54
N PRO A 132 -17.17 17.16 1.85
CA PRO A 132 -16.91 16.17 2.89
C PRO A 132 -17.91 15.01 2.81
N PRO A 133 -17.45 13.75 2.88
CA PRO A 133 -18.34 12.60 3.01
C PRO A 133 -19.19 12.67 4.29
N GLN A 134 -20.45 12.23 4.19
CA GLN A 134 -21.41 12.25 5.30
C GLN A 134 -22.27 10.99 5.30
N ALA A 135 -22.74 10.59 6.48
CA ALA A 135 -23.67 9.48 6.61
C ALA A 135 -25.06 9.90 6.11
N ALA A 136 -25.60 9.15 5.15
CA ALA A 136 -26.90 9.40 4.54
C ALA A 136 -27.72 8.11 4.52
N LYS A 137 -29.05 8.24 4.71
CA LYS A 137 -29.96 7.10 4.58
C LYS A 137 -30.27 6.87 3.11
N ASN A 138 -30.13 5.62 2.64
CA ASN A 138 -30.58 5.28 1.30
C ASN A 138 -32.11 5.14 1.34
N HIS A 139 -32.82 6.00 0.62
CA HIS A 139 -34.28 5.99 0.53
C HIS A 139 -34.80 5.20 -0.68
N GLU A 140 -33.90 4.70 -1.53
CA GLU A 140 -34.24 3.98 -2.77
C GLU A 140 -34.46 2.47 -2.58
N ASP A 141 -34.08 1.90 -1.43
CA ASP A 141 -34.23 0.48 -1.12
C ASP A 141 -35.48 0.21 -0.25
N GLU A 142 -36.14 -0.93 -0.44
CA GLU A 142 -37.24 -1.41 0.43
C GLU A 142 -36.82 -1.54 1.91
N ILE A 143 -35.51 -1.57 2.18
CA ILE A 143 -34.92 -1.60 3.52
C ILE A 143 -33.97 -0.41 3.66
N ILE A 144 -34.28 0.50 4.58
CA ILE A 144 -33.48 1.71 4.85
C ILE A 144 -32.16 1.30 5.52
N PHE A 145 -31.04 1.43 4.80
CA PHE A 145 -29.69 1.30 5.35
C PHE A 145 -28.97 2.65 5.34
N VAL A 146 -28.14 2.92 6.34
CA VAL A 146 -27.25 4.09 6.36
C VAL A 146 -26.01 3.77 5.53
N ILE A 147 -25.69 4.63 4.57
CA ILE A 147 -24.50 4.55 3.72
C ILE A 147 -23.72 5.85 3.82
N CYS A 148 -22.41 5.81 3.64
CA CYS A 148 -21.64 7.04 3.50
C CYS A 148 -21.81 7.58 2.08
N ASN A 149 -22.42 8.76 1.95
CA ASN A 149 -22.40 9.54 0.73
C ASN A 149 -21.01 10.18 0.59
N GLU A 150 -20.31 9.88 -0.50
CA GLU A 150 -18.97 10.37 -0.78
C GLU A 150 -18.91 11.87 -1.12
N GLY A 151 -20.07 12.50 -1.37
CA GLY A 151 -20.21 13.91 -1.70
C GLY A 151 -19.74 14.26 -3.12
N SER A 152 -18.59 13.74 -3.55
CA SER A 152 -18.02 13.97 -4.88
C SER A 152 -17.44 12.69 -5.48
N LEU A 153 -18.16 12.12 -6.45
CA LEU A 153 -17.68 11.00 -7.28
C LEU A 153 -16.40 11.36 -8.03
N MET A 154 -16.26 12.62 -8.44
CA MET A 154 -15.08 13.09 -9.15
C MET A 154 -13.84 13.06 -8.23
N ALA A 155 -13.97 13.47 -6.97
CA ALA A 155 -12.87 13.44 -6.01
C ALA A 155 -12.45 12.00 -5.64
N LEU A 156 -13.42 11.11 -5.44
CA LEU A 156 -13.16 9.67 -5.30
C LEU A 156 -12.43 9.12 -6.53
N GLY A 157 -12.89 9.47 -7.73
CA GLY A 157 -12.26 9.11 -8.99
C GLY A 157 -10.81 9.58 -9.09
N PHE A 158 -10.49 10.81 -8.67
CA PHE A 158 -9.12 11.31 -8.62
C PHE A 158 -8.24 10.53 -7.63
N LEU A 159 -8.75 10.23 -6.43
CA LEU A 159 -8.04 9.42 -5.44
C LEU A 159 -7.69 8.04 -6.00
N ILE A 160 -8.66 7.32 -6.55
CA ILE A 160 -8.45 5.97 -7.11
C ILE A 160 -7.54 6.03 -8.34
N SER A 161 -7.74 7.01 -9.23
CA SER A 161 -6.93 7.17 -10.44
C SER A 161 -5.46 7.43 -10.11
N TYR A 162 -5.18 8.22 -9.07
CA TYR A 162 -3.80 8.48 -8.63
C TYR A 162 -3.13 7.20 -8.10
N ILE A 163 -3.84 6.42 -7.27
CA ILE A 163 -3.35 5.12 -6.76
C ILE A 163 -3.06 4.17 -7.93
N CYS A 164 -3.98 4.03 -8.88
CA CYS A 164 -3.82 3.17 -10.05
C CYS A 164 -2.65 3.61 -10.95
N LEU A 165 -2.49 4.91 -11.19
CA LEU A 165 -1.37 5.46 -11.95
C LEU A 165 -0.03 5.14 -11.28
N LEU A 166 0.06 5.38 -9.97
CA LEU A 166 1.28 5.10 -9.21
C LEU A 166 1.58 3.58 -9.18
N ALA A 167 0.54 2.75 -9.04
CA ALA A 167 0.65 1.30 -9.11
C ALA A 167 1.15 0.82 -10.47
N GLY A 168 0.65 1.39 -11.57
CA GLY A 168 1.07 1.07 -12.93
C GLY A 168 2.54 1.42 -13.18
N ILE A 169 2.98 2.60 -12.73
CA ILE A 169 4.40 3.01 -12.77
C ILE A 169 5.24 2.03 -11.95
N CYS A 170 4.82 1.72 -10.72
CA CYS A 170 5.51 0.78 -9.85
C CYS A 170 5.61 -0.63 -10.47
N PHE A 171 4.54 -1.12 -11.09
CA PHE A 171 4.52 -2.39 -11.79
C PHE A 171 5.48 -2.40 -12.98
N PHE A 172 5.53 -1.33 -13.78
CA PHE A 172 6.47 -1.21 -14.90
C PHE A 172 7.93 -1.35 -14.43
N PHE A 173 8.32 -0.61 -13.37
CA PHE A 173 9.66 -0.74 -12.80
C PHE A 173 9.89 -2.12 -12.18
N ALA A 174 8.91 -2.69 -11.47
CA ALA A 174 9.03 -4.02 -10.90
C ALA A 174 9.18 -5.10 -11.98
N PHE A 175 8.48 -4.97 -13.09
CA PHE A 175 8.61 -5.86 -14.24
C PHE A 175 10.02 -5.80 -14.84
N LYS A 176 10.58 -4.59 -14.98
CA LYS A 176 11.95 -4.40 -15.45
C LYS A 176 12.96 -5.07 -14.52
N ALA A 177 12.73 -5.01 -13.21
CA ALA A 177 13.59 -5.59 -12.19
C ALA A 177 13.64 -7.14 -12.23
N ARG A 178 12.72 -7.81 -12.92
CA ARG A 178 12.80 -9.28 -13.10
C ARG A 178 13.96 -9.73 -13.97
N LYS A 179 14.49 -8.86 -14.83
CA LYS A 179 15.64 -9.17 -15.69
C LYS A 179 16.98 -9.14 -14.94
N LEU A 180 16.96 -8.86 -13.65
CA LEU A 180 18.15 -8.83 -12.80
C LEU A 180 18.66 -10.26 -12.54
N PRO A 181 19.99 -10.42 -12.32
CA PRO A 181 20.62 -11.74 -12.23
C PRO A 181 19.97 -12.63 -11.17
N GLU A 182 19.88 -13.94 -11.47
CA GLU A 182 19.05 -14.91 -10.76
C GLU A 182 19.30 -15.02 -9.25
N ASN A 183 20.49 -14.62 -8.79
CA ASN A 183 20.86 -14.62 -7.38
C ASN A 183 20.09 -13.58 -6.54
N PHE A 184 19.34 -12.65 -7.15
CA PHE A 184 18.57 -11.61 -6.45
C PHE A 184 17.06 -11.88 -6.45
N ASN A 185 16.62 -12.85 -5.63
CA ASN A 185 15.21 -13.24 -5.53
C ASN A 185 14.28 -12.11 -5.04
N GLU A 186 14.81 -11.06 -4.39
CA GLU A 186 13.99 -9.94 -3.88
C GLU A 186 13.22 -9.21 -4.98
N ALA A 187 13.83 -8.99 -6.15
CA ALA A 187 13.15 -8.32 -7.26
C ALA A 187 11.97 -9.14 -7.78
N LYS A 188 12.11 -10.47 -7.88
CA LYS A 188 11.04 -11.38 -8.31
C LYS A 188 9.84 -11.33 -7.37
N PHE A 189 10.06 -11.32 -6.06
CA PHE A 189 9.01 -11.21 -5.06
C PHE A 189 8.26 -9.88 -5.13
N ILE A 190 8.97 -8.76 -5.34
CA ILE A 190 8.36 -7.44 -5.52
C ILE A 190 7.49 -7.41 -6.79
N THR A 191 7.96 -7.99 -7.89
CA THR A 191 7.14 -8.03 -9.11
C THR A 191 5.89 -8.88 -8.92
N PHE A 192 6.02 -10.04 -8.29
CA PHE A 192 4.88 -10.91 -8.02
C PHE A 192 3.86 -10.22 -7.11
N SER A 193 4.32 -9.49 -6.09
CA SER A 193 3.45 -8.73 -5.20
C SER A 193 2.70 -7.62 -5.94
N MET A 194 3.40 -6.88 -6.82
CA MET A 194 2.78 -5.83 -7.64
C MET A 194 1.83 -6.40 -8.71
N LEU A 195 2.09 -7.60 -9.23
CA LEU A 195 1.18 -8.29 -10.14
C LEU A 195 -0.14 -8.65 -9.42
N ILE A 196 -0.06 -9.25 -8.23
CA ILE A 196 -1.23 -9.56 -7.41
C ILE A 196 -2.04 -8.29 -7.13
N PHE A 197 -1.36 -7.22 -6.71
CA PHE A 197 -1.99 -5.93 -6.49
C PHE A 197 -2.77 -5.46 -7.72
N PHE A 198 -2.14 -5.48 -8.89
CA PHE A 198 -2.77 -5.02 -10.14
C PHE A 198 -3.99 -5.87 -10.52
N ILE A 199 -3.90 -7.19 -10.39
CA ILE A 199 -5.03 -8.10 -10.65
C ILE A 199 -6.21 -7.78 -9.71
N VAL A 200 -5.94 -7.60 -8.41
CA VAL A 200 -6.97 -7.27 -7.42
C VAL A 200 -7.67 -5.96 -7.77
N TRP A 201 -6.93 -4.91 -8.14
CA TRP A 201 -7.52 -3.61 -8.48
C TRP A 201 -8.24 -3.60 -9.83
N ILE A 202 -7.78 -4.36 -10.83
CA ILE A 202 -8.55 -4.54 -12.07
C ILE A 202 -9.86 -5.27 -11.79
N SER A 203 -9.84 -6.33 -10.98
CA SER A 203 -11.06 -7.08 -10.61
C SER A 203 -11.98 -6.28 -9.70
N PHE A 204 -11.44 -5.34 -8.92
CA PHE A 204 -12.21 -4.44 -8.07
C PHE A 204 -13.14 -3.53 -8.90
N ILE A 205 -12.70 -2.98 -10.04
CA ILE A 205 -13.51 -2.06 -10.86
C ILE A 205 -14.87 -2.65 -11.26
N PRO A 206 -14.96 -3.81 -11.95
CA PRO A 206 -16.25 -4.39 -12.32
C PRO A 206 -17.05 -4.83 -11.10
N ALA A 207 -16.40 -5.34 -10.05
CA ALA A 207 -17.06 -5.72 -8.81
C ALA A 207 -17.70 -4.51 -8.11
N TYR A 208 -17.01 -3.36 -8.07
CA TYR A 208 -17.50 -2.13 -7.49
C TYR A 208 -18.71 -1.58 -8.24
N VAL A 209 -18.65 -1.56 -9.58
CA VAL A 209 -19.77 -1.08 -10.43
C VAL A 209 -20.97 -2.02 -10.41
N SER A 210 -20.75 -3.32 -10.23
CA SER A 210 -21.82 -4.34 -10.23
C SER A 210 -22.48 -4.54 -8.86
N THR A 211 -21.89 -3.97 -7.81
CA THR A 211 -22.35 -4.14 -6.42
C THR A 211 -23.11 -2.89 -5.98
N TYR A 212 -24.21 -3.07 -5.25
CA TYR A 212 -25.04 -1.98 -4.75
C TYR A 212 -25.20 -2.05 -3.22
N GLY A 213 -25.48 -0.90 -2.61
CA GLY A 213 -25.75 -0.76 -1.19
C GLY A 213 -24.56 -1.15 -0.29
N LYS A 214 -24.85 -1.84 0.82
CA LYS A 214 -23.88 -2.18 1.87
C LYS A 214 -22.70 -3.07 1.43
N TYR A 215 -22.84 -3.77 0.30
CA TYR A 215 -21.82 -4.69 -0.18
C TYR A 215 -20.66 -3.97 -0.89
N VAL A 216 -20.84 -2.72 -1.32
CA VAL A 216 -19.80 -1.92 -1.99
C VAL A 216 -18.57 -1.77 -1.08
N SER A 217 -18.80 -1.38 0.18
CA SER A 217 -17.71 -1.27 1.17
C SER A 217 -17.06 -2.63 1.48
N ALA A 218 -17.80 -3.73 1.42
CA ALA A 218 -17.23 -5.07 1.59
C ALA A 218 -16.25 -5.42 0.45
N VAL A 219 -16.59 -5.08 -0.79
CA VAL A 219 -15.73 -5.28 -1.97
C VAL A 219 -14.45 -4.45 -1.87
N GLU A 220 -14.55 -3.19 -1.42
CA GLU A 220 -13.37 -2.34 -1.13
C GLU A 220 -12.46 -2.96 -0.06
N ILE A 221 -13.03 -3.41 1.07
CA ILE A 221 -12.25 -4.05 2.14
C ILE A 221 -11.55 -5.31 1.62
N ILE A 222 -12.23 -6.15 0.83
CA ILE A 222 -11.62 -7.36 0.25
C ILE A 222 -10.43 -6.99 -0.63
N ALA A 223 -10.56 -5.98 -1.50
CA ALA A 223 -9.48 -5.52 -2.36
C ALA A 223 -8.29 -4.96 -1.54
N ILE A 224 -8.58 -4.17 -0.50
CA ILE A 224 -7.58 -3.62 0.43
C ILE A 224 -6.81 -4.73 1.14
N LEU A 225 -7.53 -5.70 1.70
CA LEU A 225 -6.93 -6.81 2.45
C LEU A 225 -6.13 -7.73 1.54
N ALA A 226 -6.69 -8.15 0.40
CA ALA A 226 -6.01 -9.03 -0.56
C ALA A 226 -4.70 -8.40 -1.06
N SER A 227 -4.73 -7.11 -1.39
CA SER A 227 -3.53 -6.36 -1.80
C SER A 227 -2.50 -6.31 -0.67
N SER A 228 -2.93 -5.97 0.55
CA SER A 228 -2.03 -5.81 1.71
C SER A 228 -1.39 -7.13 2.13
N PHE A 229 -2.17 -8.23 2.15
CA PHE A 229 -1.65 -9.58 2.41
C PHE A 229 -0.69 -10.03 1.31
N GLY A 230 -1.01 -9.77 0.04
CA GLY A 230 -0.13 -10.06 -1.09
C GLY A 230 1.23 -9.37 -0.95
N LEU A 231 1.24 -8.08 -0.61
CA LEU A 231 2.46 -7.31 -0.36
C LEU A 231 3.24 -7.84 0.84
N LEU A 232 2.58 -8.07 1.98
CA LEU A 232 3.23 -8.58 3.20
C LEU A 232 3.87 -9.96 2.96
N ALA A 233 3.10 -10.91 2.41
CA ALA A 233 3.56 -12.26 2.17
C ALA A 233 4.72 -12.28 1.17
N CYS A 234 4.56 -11.65 0.00
CA CYS A 234 5.58 -11.74 -1.04
C CYS A 234 6.89 -11.06 -0.64
N ILE A 235 6.83 -9.86 -0.05
CA ILE A 235 8.03 -9.03 0.20
C ILE A 235 8.78 -9.47 1.46
N PHE A 236 8.07 -9.92 2.50
CA PHE A 236 8.64 -10.13 3.83
C PHE A 236 8.71 -11.59 4.28
N PHE A 237 7.82 -12.47 3.80
CA PHE A 237 7.75 -13.87 4.29
C PHE A 237 9.10 -14.58 4.20
N ASN A 238 9.74 -14.56 3.02
CA ASN A 238 11.02 -15.23 2.81
C ASN A 238 12.13 -14.63 3.70
N LYS A 239 12.13 -13.31 3.91
CA LYS A 239 13.13 -12.64 4.76
C LYS A 239 12.98 -13.06 6.22
N VAL A 240 11.76 -13.07 6.73
CA VAL A 240 11.47 -13.52 8.10
C VAL A 240 11.82 -15.00 8.26
N TYR A 241 11.48 -15.83 7.27
CA TYR A 241 11.83 -17.24 7.26
C TYR A 241 13.35 -17.46 7.36
N ILE A 242 14.16 -16.76 6.56
CA ILE A 242 15.62 -16.88 6.60
C ILE A 242 16.16 -16.38 7.95
N ILE A 243 15.69 -15.24 8.46
CA ILE A 243 16.15 -14.66 9.72
C ILE A 243 15.90 -15.60 10.92
N LEU A 244 14.73 -16.26 10.96
CA LEU A 244 14.34 -17.10 12.10
C LEU A 244 14.84 -18.54 12.00
N PHE A 245 14.81 -19.13 10.80
CA PHE A 245 15.03 -20.57 10.61
C PHE A 245 16.35 -20.91 9.91
N LYS A 246 17.07 -19.93 9.34
CA LYS A 246 18.37 -20.14 8.69
C LYS A 246 19.42 -19.09 9.10
N PRO A 247 19.77 -18.99 10.40
CA PRO A 247 20.70 -17.97 10.90
C PRO A 247 22.15 -18.13 10.42
N SER A 248 22.52 -19.27 9.84
CA SER A 248 23.87 -19.61 9.38
C SER A 248 24.13 -19.33 7.89
N ARG A 249 23.21 -18.63 7.19
CA ARG A 249 23.30 -18.29 5.76
C ARG A 249 23.18 -16.78 5.57
#